data_AF-A0A1H7BGL7-F1
#
_entry.id   AF-A0A1H7BGL7-F1
#
_cell.length_a   1.000
_cell.length_b   1.000
_cell.length_c   1.000
_cell.angle_alpha   90.00
_cell.angle_beta   90.00
_cell.angle_gamma   90.00
#
_symmetry.space_group_name_H-M   'P 1'
#
loop_
_entity.id
_entity.type
_entity.pdbx_description
1 polymer ?
#
loop_
_entity_poly.entity_id
_entity_poly.type
_entity_poly.pdbx_seq_one_letter_code
_entity_poly.pdbx_strand_id
1 'polypeptide(L)'
;FEDDGPSLAFGNLVGTGTDLAQYGFWMMDAGADGPDADNLQIALTGFMLGGVAQAAGSFSLTEGANNTWSGSLSGDFNNDGMVDADPLTFTLTALSDGTYALDLATPVQSTTTTDTADGGLGAGGPDPVQTLFIPEPPATPTETVVFFSAKIDASAASIAAGIIQGATDPTEADLELNDQDPDTLASFIDPRSMNVSTSGIGVDNNNLNGYGASGNLAVIDDPDGPDNTDGGQNTPSDDSFVVNPGTLVDKVRVFIDNSVTGYDYTGGERLQYRVFYENGTWSDYTTVVGDLGKGALPQFFEIDGAGQKIDAVQLTMLYGEIKIPNIQFVTVTESLAKDISLDFTASLTDADGDTVSSNFSADLFANEEASATYDYELIGTTLVSEAFDVDLASMRNDYLINGFDASLNLRDTLVLIGDPSVQASDINIDISGANSIVTVAESGGQTTTITVVGVDLLASDIVIA
;
A
#
# COMPACT_ATOMS: atom_id res chain seq x y z
N PHE A 1 51.59 -32.07 -0.16
CA PHE A 1 50.38 -31.37 -0.55
C PHE A 1 50.58 -29.96 -0.06
N GLU A 2 50.59 -29.00 -0.99
CA GLU A 2 50.44 -27.60 -0.59
C GLU A 2 48.99 -27.48 -0.17
N ASP A 3 48.80 -27.03 1.06
CA ASP A 3 47.54 -26.70 1.70
C ASP A 3 47.07 -25.37 1.08
N ASP A 4 45.97 -25.43 0.32
CA ASP A 4 45.33 -24.27 -0.31
C ASP A 4 43.97 -24.01 0.33
N GLY A 5 43.95 -23.12 1.34
CA GLY A 5 42.70 -22.75 2.00
C GLY A 5 41.64 -22.13 1.07
N PRO A 6 40.37 -22.12 1.50
CA PRO A 6 39.24 -21.72 0.69
C PRO A 6 39.22 -20.21 0.41
N SER A 7 38.50 -19.81 -0.64
CA SER A 7 38.18 -18.41 -0.92
C SER A 7 36.67 -18.17 -0.97
N LEU A 8 36.25 -17.04 -0.41
CA LEU A 8 34.84 -16.63 -0.33
C LEU A 8 34.77 -15.12 -0.43
N ALA A 9 33.89 -14.62 -1.28
CA ALA A 9 33.56 -13.20 -1.33
C ALA A 9 32.08 -13.01 -1.65
N PHE A 10 31.42 -12.17 -0.87
CA PHE A 10 30.08 -11.64 -1.14
C PHE A 10 30.20 -10.14 -1.37
N GLY A 11 29.53 -9.64 -2.40
CA GLY A 11 29.26 -8.22 -2.57
C GLY A 11 28.04 -7.80 -1.76
N ASN A 12 27.85 -6.49 -1.58
CA ASN A 12 26.63 -5.97 -0.97
C ASN A 12 25.51 -5.87 -2.03
N LEU A 13 24.28 -5.84 -1.54
CA LEU A 13 23.08 -5.55 -2.32
C LEU A 13 22.54 -4.19 -1.88
N VAL A 14 22.26 -3.32 -2.83
CA VAL A 14 21.67 -2.01 -2.62
C VAL A 14 20.41 -1.93 -3.49
N GLY A 15 19.24 -1.84 -2.89
CA GLY A 15 17.98 -1.89 -3.64
C GLY A 15 16.82 -1.25 -2.92
N THR A 16 15.61 -1.77 -3.10
CA THR A 16 14.36 -1.18 -2.60
C THR A 16 13.47 -2.21 -1.88
N GLY A 17 12.30 -1.78 -1.43
CA GLY A 17 11.30 -2.61 -0.74
C GLY A 17 10.44 -3.55 -1.56
N THR A 18 10.80 -3.77 -2.81
CA THR A 18 10.00 -4.52 -3.77
C THR A 18 9.84 -5.99 -3.37
N ASP A 19 8.76 -6.61 -3.83
CA ASP A 19 8.53 -8.06 -3.70
C ASP A 19 9.22 -8.87 -4.82
N LEU A 20 9.88 -8.18 -5.74
CA LEU A 20 10.78 -8.81 -6.69
C LEU A 20 12.06 -9.25 -5.97
N ALA A 21 12.58 -10.41 -6.37
CA ALA A 21 13.89 -10.85 -5.92
C ALA A 21 14.96 -9.84 -6.37
N GLN A 22 15.79 -9.43 -5.42
CA GLN A 22 16.91 -8.52 -5.63
C GLN A 22 18.22 -9.30 -5.57
N TYR A 23 19.21 -8.92 -6.37
CA TYR A 23 20.36 -9.77 -6.65
C TYR A 23 21.69 -9.12 -6.29
N GLY A 24 22.47 -9.81 -5.46
CA GLY A 24 23.89 -9.51 -5.28
C GLY A 24 24.79 -10.56 -5.93
N PHE A 25 26.10 -10.34 -5.86
CA PHE A 25 27.10 -11.26 -6.41
C PHE A 25 27.91 -11.93 -5.32
N TRP A 26 28.29 -13.18 -5.55
CA TRP A 26 29.16 -13.92 -4.66
C TRP A 26 30.03 -14.90 -5.45
N MET A 27 31.13 -15.30 -4.83
CA MET A 27 32.01 -16.33 -5.36
C MET A 27 32.53 -17.21 -4.24
N MET A 28 32.69 -18.49 -4.55
CA MET A 28 33.33 -19.46 -3.68
C MET A 28 34.34 -20.30 -4.45
N ASP A 29 35.43 -20.65 -3.78
CA ASP A 29 36.32 -21.73 -4.16
C ASP A 29 36.68 -22.52 -2.88
N ALA A 30 36.42 -23.82 -2.88
CA ALA A 30 36.69 -24.66 -1.73
C ALA A 30 38.13 -25.23 -1.73
N GLY A 31 39.00 -24.73 -2.62
CA GLY A 31 40.36 -25.22 -2.74
C GLY A 31 40.44 -26.63 -3.34
N ALA A 32 41.63 -27.21 -3.36
CA ALA A 32 41.86 -28.54 -3.92
C ALA A 32 41.23 -29.66 -3.09
N ASP A 33 40.99 -29.41 -1.81
CA ASP A 33 40.45 -30.39 -0.86
C ASP A 33 38.91 -30.48 -0.88
N GLY A 34 38.24 -29.49 -1.47
CA GLY A 34 36.79 -29.44 -1.64
C GLY A 34 36.04 -29.05 -0.36
N PRO A 35 34.72 -28.78 -0.46
CA PRO A 35 33.95 -28.30 0.68
C PRO A 35 33.77 -29.41 1.73
N ASP A 36 33.65 -29.02 3.00
CA ASP A 36 33.27 -29.94 4.06
C ASP A 36 31.77 -30.31 4.02
N ALA A 37 31.30 -30.98 5.08
CA ALA A 37 29.89 -31.38 5.18
C ALA A 37 28.94 -30.21 5.51
N ASP A 38 29.46 -29.12 6.08
CA ASP A 38 28.70 -27.96 6.53
C ASP A 38 28.69 -26.82 5.46
N ASN A 39 29.48 -26.94 4.39
CA ASN A 39 29.49 -26.12 3.18
C ASN A 39 29.41 -24.60 3.45
N LEU A 40 28.68 -23.84 2.64
CA LEU A 40 28.44 -22.41 2.83
C LEU A 40 27.47 -22.19 3.99
N GLN A 41 27.90 -21.44 4.98
CA GLN A 41 27.09 -21.03 6.13
C GLN A 41 26.88 -19.52 6.09
N ILE A 42 25.65 -19.05 6.33
CA ILE A 42 25.33 -17.62 6.41
C ILE A 42 24.56 -17.35 7.69
N ALA A 43 24.98 -16.32 8.42
CA ALA A 43 24.29 -15.80 9.59
C ALA A 43 23.87 -14.35 9.36
N LEU A 44 22.63 -14.02 9.76
CA LEU A 44 22.21 -12.63 9.95
C LEU A 44 22.76 -12.14 11.28
N THR A 45 23.53 -11.06 11.24
CA THR A 45 24.30 -10.51 12.38
C THR A 45 23.77 -9.16 12.85
N GLY A 46 23.02 -8.45 12.00
CA GLY A 46 22.46 -7.13 12.30
C GLY A 46 21.22 -6.82 11.48
N PHE A 47 20.36 -5.97 12.03
CA PHE A 47 19.17 -5.42 11.39
C PHE A 47 18.93 -3.99 11.90
N MET A 48 18.72 -3.05 10.97
CA MET A 48 18.38 -1.65 11.28
C MET A 48 17.17 -1.18 10.46
N LEU A 49 16.40 -0.26 11.04
CA LEU A 49 15.38 0.51 10.32
C LEU A 49 15.70 2.01 10.42
N GLY A 50 15.75 2.71 9.28
CA GLY A 50 16.09 4.13 9.19
C GLY A 50 17.43 4.47 9.84
N GLY A 51 18.42 3.56 9.72
CA GLY A 51 19.73 3.70 10.35
C GLY A 51 19.75 3.58 11.88
N VAL A 52 18.65 3.13 12.51
CA VAL A 52 18.57 2.92 13.96
C VAL A 52 18.43 1.44 14.28
N ALA A 53 19.34 0.94 15.13
CA ALA A 53 19.24 -0.41 15.67
C ALA A 53 17.95 -0.56 16.49
N GLN A 54 17.13 -1.54 16.14
CA GLN A 54 15.83 -1.74 16.77
C GLN A 54 15.97 -2.42 18.13
N ALA A 55 15.91 -1.63 19.21
CA ALA A 55 16.04 -2.14 20.58
C ALA A 55 14.92 -3.11 21.01
N ALA A 56 13.77 -3.09 20.31
CA ALA A 56 12.62 -3.97 20.53
C ALA A 56 12.36 -4.94 19.36
N GLY A 57 13.11 -4.80 18.26
CA GLY A 57 13.00 -5.70 17.11
C GLY A 57 13.76 -6.99 17.35
N SER A 58 13.30 -8.08 16.75
CA SER A 58 14.03 -9.34 16.68
C SER A 58 14.24 -9.70 15.23
N PHE A 59 15.35 -10.39 14.96
CA PHE A 59 15.61 -11.00 13.68
C PHE A 59 15.99 -12.45 13.85
N SER A 60 15.69 -13.27 12.85
CA SER A 60 16.16 -14.65 12.78
C SER A 60 16.48 -15.01 11.34
N LEU A 61 17.42 -15.94 11.18
CA LEU A 61 17.77 -16.55 9.91
C LEU A 61 17.94 -18.04 10.15
N THR A 62 17.26 -18.86 9.37
CA THR A 62 17.28 -20.33 9.49
C THR A 62 17.72 -20.93 8.17
N GLU A 63 18.77 -21.76 8.21
CA GLU A 63 19.22 -22.51 7.05
C GLU A 63 18.17 -23.54 6.61
N GLY A 64 17.90 -23.56 5.31
CA GLY A 64 17.05 -24.50 4.60
C GLY A 64 17.85 -25.46 3.72
N ALA A 65 17.24 -25.96 2.66
CA ALA A 65 17.91 -26.81 1.67
C ALA A 65 18.43 -25.99 0.50
N ASN A 66 19.44 -26.52 -0.23
CA ASN A 66 19.94 -25.95 -1.49
C ASN A 66 20.43 -24.49 -1.36
N ASN A 67 21.27 -24.19 -0.37
CA ASN A 67 21.82 -22.85 -0.11
C ASN A 67 20.72 -21.77 -0.03
N THR A 68 19.65 -22.08 0.71
CA THR A 68 18.52 -21.19 0.94
C THR A 68 18.40 -20.96 2.44
N TRP A 69 18.12 -19.72 2.85
CA TRP A 69 17.88 -19.34 4.24
C TRP A 69 16.56 -18.58 4.34
N SER A 70 15.75 -18.90 5.34
CA SER A 70 14.52 -18.17 5.63
C SER A 70 14.74 -17.21 6.78
N GLY A 71 14.49 -15.93 6.52
CA GLY A 71 14.64 -14.82 7.45
C GLY A 71 13.30 -14.25 7.93
N SER A 72 13.32 -13.68 9.12
CA SER A 72 12.17 -12.96 9.69
C SER A 72 12.66 -11.77 10.50
N LEU A 73 12.00 -10.63 10.31
CA LEU A 73 12.31 -9.33 10.91
C LEU A 73 11.06 -8.78 11.61
N SER A 74 11.20 -8.38 12.86
CA SER A 74 10.16 -7.69 13.62
C SER A 74 10.58 -6.26 13.87
N GLY A 75 9.76 -5.29 13.46
CA GLY A 75 10.05 -3.87 13.54
C GLY A 75 8.82 -3.00 13.25
N ASP A 76 9.01 -1.69 13.29
CA ASP A 76 8.03 -0.66 12.93
C ASP A 76 8.29 -0.26 11.47
N PHE A 77 7.79 -1.06 10.52
CA PHE A 77 8.03 -0.87 9.08
C PHE A 77 7.13 0.20 8.48
N ASN A 78 6.01 0.52 9.13
CA ASN A 78 5.04 1.52 8.69
C ASN A 78 5.27 2.92 9.33
N ASN A 79 6.19 3.03 10.29
CA ASN A 79 6.52 4.25 11.04
C ASN A 79 5.38 4.84 11.86
N ASP A 80 4.45 4.02 12.37
CA ASP A 80 3.36 4.43 13.25
C ASP A 80 3.78 4.53 14.74
N GLY A 81 5.04 4.15 15.03
CA GLY A 81 5.61 4.16 16.36
C GLY A 81 5.33 2.90 17.19
N MET A 82 4.71 1.87 16.60
CA MET A 82 4.53 0.54 17.16
C MET A 82 5.19 -0.52 16.29
N VAL A 83 5.55 -1.65 16.90
CA VAL A 83 6.05 -2.81 16.15
C VAL A 83 4.86 -3.45 15.43
N ASP A 84 5.03 -3.72 14.14
CA ASP A 84 4.03 -4.38 13.33
C ASP A 84 3.69 -5.77 13.88
N ALA A 85 2.41 -6.12 13.84
CA ALA A 85 1.91 -7.37 14.42
C ALA A 85 2.44 -8.61 13.67
N ASP A 86 2.54 -8.49 12.34
CA ASP A 86 3.08 -9.53 11.47
C ASP A 86 4.54 -9.17 11.09
N PRO A 87 5.49 -10.10 11.24
CA PRO A 87 6.87 -9.84 10.87
C PRO A 87 7.05 -9.81 9.36
N LEU A 88 7.99 -8.98 8.88
CA LEU A 88 8.49 -9.08 7.51
C LEU A 88 9.29 -10.38 7.38
N THR A 89 9.02 -11.15 6.34
CA THR A 89 9.74 -12.41 6.08
C THR A 89 10.42 -12.35 4.72
N PHE A 90 11.60 -12.97 4.63
CA PHE A 90 12.40 -12.98 3.41
C PHE A 90 13.09 -14.33 3.22
N THR A 91 13.50 -14.59 1.98
CA THR A 91 14.34 -15.72 1.61
C THR A 91 15.65 -15.21 1.02
N LEU A 92 16.78 -15.72 1.51
CA LEU A 92 18.09 -15.51 0.91
C LEU A 92 18.50 -16.80 0.20
N THR A 93 18.90 -16.72 -1.07
CA THR A 93 19.33 -17.89 -1.85
C THR A 93 20.67 -17.63 -2.51
N ALA A 94 21.70 -18.44 -2.22
CA ALA A 94 22.99 -18.35 -2.93
C ALA A 94 22.97 -19.29 -4.15
N LEU A 95 22.88 -18.70 -5.35
CA LEU A 95 22.73 -19.39 -6.62
C LEU A 95 24.09 -19.84 -7.18
N SER A 96 24.10 -20.99 -7.87
CA SER A 96 25.32 -21.60 -8.39
C SER A 96 26.00 -20.83 -9.52
N ASP A 97 25.36 -19.80 -10.06
CA ASP A 97 25.90 -18.93 -11.12
C ASP A 97 26.75 -17.77 -10.58
N GLY A 98 26.92 -17.67 -9.25
CA GLY A 98 27.66 -16.59 -8.60
C GLY A 98 26.79 -15.38 -8.27
N THR A 99 25.46 -15.50 -8.32
CA THR A 99 24.53 -14.51 -7.79
C THR A 99 23.87 -15.02 -6.50
N TYR A 100 23.45 -14.11 -5.63
CA TYR A 100 22.54 -14.45 -4.54
C TYR A 100 21.30 -13.58 -4.65
N ALA A 101 20.14 -14.15 -4.29
CA ALA A 101 18.86 -13.46 -4.34
C ALA A 101 18.33 -13.23 -2.93
N LEU A 102 17.91 -12.00 -2.64
CA LEU A 102 17.11 -11.62 -1.48
C LEU A 102 15.66 -11.38 -1.95
N ASP A 103 14.74 -12.20 -1.47
CA ASP A 103 13.33 -12.20 -1.89
C ASP A 103 12.45 -11.90 -0.68
N LEU A 104 11.71 -10.78 -0.72
CA LEU A 104 10.75 -10.42 0.31
C LEU A 104 9.44 -11.16 0.05
N ALA A 105 8.96 -11.95 1.02
CA ALA A 105 7.74 -12.73 0.83
C ALA A 105 6.48 -11.87 0.61
N THR A 106 6.54 -10.63 1.10
CA THR A 106 5.55 -9.57 0.88
C THR A 106 6.31 -8.27 0.70
N PRO A 107 5.90 -7.40 -0.24
CA PRO A 107 6.51 -6.09 -0.37
C PRO A 107 6.32 -5.33 0.93
N VAL A 108 7.28 -4.49 1.29
CA VAL A 108 7.07 -3.57 2.40
C VAL A 108 6.12 -2.49 1.94
N GLN A 109 5.09 -2.25 2.74
CA GLN A 109 4.02 -1.34 2.40
C GLN A 109 4.04 -0.12 3.32
N SER A 110 3.83 1.04 2.72
CA SER A 110 3.53 2.27 3.43
C SER A 110 2.02 2.52 3.35
N THR A 111 1.43 2.90 4.48
CA THR A 111 0.00 3.20 4.56
C THR A 111 -0.19 4.67 4.83
N THR A 112 -0.95 5.34 3.96
CA THR A 112 -1.46 6.69 4.24
C THR A 112 -2.91 6.55 4.67
N THR A 113 -3.27 7.19 5.79
CA THR A 113 -4.65 7.22 6.28
C THR A 113 -5.17 8.65 6.25
N THR A 114 -6.32 8.85 5.63
CA THR A 114 -7.08 10.09 5.67
C THR A 114 -8.36 9.87 6.46
N ASP A 115 -8.65 10.75 7.42
CA ASP A 115 -9.79 10.63 8.32
C ASP A 115 -10.76 11.81 8.15
N THR A 116 -12.04 11.52 7.96
CA THR A 116 -13.09 12.56 7.89
C THR A 116 -13.18 13.41 9.16
N ALA A 117 -12.67 12.91 10.30
CA ALA A 117 -12.64 13.68 11.55
C ALA A 117 -11.72 14.91 11.50
N ASP A 118 -10.73 14.91 10.59
CA ASP A 118 -9.79 16.01 10.37
C ASP A 118 -10.30 17.04 9.35
N GLY A 119 -11.48 16.80 8.79
CA GLY A 119 -12.11 17.64 7.78
C GLY A 119 -13.25 18.51 8.31
N GLY A 120 -13.75 19.36 7.42
CA GLY A 120 -14.94 20.17 7.65
C GLY A 120 -15.64 20.53 6.35
N LEU A 121 -16.93 20.84 6.46
CA LEU A 121 -17.74 21.25 5.32
C LEU A 121 -17.40 22.69 4.92
N GLY A 122 -17.48 22.96 3.62
CA GLY A 122 -17.41 24.33 3.12
C GLY A 122 -18.57 25.20 3.63
N ALA A 123 -18.55 26.49 3.25
CA ALA A 123 -19.70 27.34 3.50
C ALA A 123 -20.89 26.90 2.62
N GLY A 124 -21.91 26.31 3.25
CA GLY A 124 -23.11 25.80 2.58
C GLY A 124 -24.31 25.70 3.53
N GLY A 125 -25.49 25.51 2.95
CA GLY A 125 -26.68 25.11 3.69
C GLY A 125 -26.83 23.58 3.71
N PRO A 126 -27.85 23.03 4.38
CA PRO A 126 -28.19 21.62 4.25
C PRO A 126 -28.49 21.28 2.79
N ASP A 127 -27.77 20.32 2.23
CA ASP A 127 -27.87 19.86 0.83
C ASP A 127 -27.76 18.32 0.77
N PRO A 128 -28.51 17.62 -0.09
CA PRO A 128 -28.33 16.19 -0.35
C PRO A 128 -26.93 15.78 -0.84
N VAL A 129 -26.12 16.72 -1.35
CA VAL A 129 -24.71 16.50 -1.68
C VAL A 129 -23.85 17.41 -0.81
N GLN A 130 -22.75 16.90 -0.27
CA GLN A 130 -21.85 17.67 0.61
C GLN A 130 -20.40 17.30 0.34
N THR A 131 -19.55 18.30 0.14
CA THR A 131 -18.11 18.11 0.05
C THR A 131 -17.45 18.37 1.41
N LEU A 132 -16.80 17.34 1.95
CA LEU A 132 -15.90 17.46 3.09
C LEU A 132 -14.47 17.74 2.61
N PHE A 133 -13.86 18.78 3.12
CA PHE A 133 -12.48 19.16 2.80
C PHE A 133 -11.54 18.75 3.92
N ILE A 134 -10.44 18.09 3.59
CA ILE A 134 -9.43 17.63 4.55
C ILE A 134 -8.05 18.17 4.15
N PRO A 135 -7.39 19.01 4.98
CA PRO A 135 -7.95 19.69 6.15
C PRO A 135 -9.02 20.74 5.77
N GLU A 136 -9.83 21.16 6.74
CA GLU A 136 -10.88 22.17 6.54
C GLU A 136 -10.32 23.54 6.05
N PRO A 137 -11.00 24.24 5.12
CA PRO A 137 -10.70 25.61 4.75
C PRO A 137 -10.62 26.55 5.97
N PRO A 138 -9.72 27.53 5.98
CA PRO A 138 -9.02 28.10 4.83
C PRO A 138 -7.68 27.42 4.49
N ALA A 139 -7.33 26.30 5.13
CA ALA A 139 -6.19 25.50 4.69
C ALA A 139 -6.42 25.00 3.25
N THR A 140 -5.34 24.77 2.50
CA THR A 140 -5.46 24.13 1.18
C THR A 140 -5.78 22.65 1.42
N PRO A 141 -6.96 22.16 0.98
CA PRO A 141 -7.32 20.75 1.15
C PRO A 141 -6.33 19.88 0.37
N THR A 142 -5.88 18.80 1.00
CA THR A 142 -5.09 17.74 0.35
C THR A 142 -5.98 16.61 -0.14
N GLU A 143 -7.17 16.49 0.41
CA GLU A 143 -8.20 15.51 0.04
C GLU A 143 -9.58 16.17 0.09
N THR A 144 -10.50 15.72 -0.76
CA THR A 144 -11.90 16.13 -0.79
C THR A 144 -12.78 14.91 -0.91
N VAL A 145 -13.72 14.74 0.02
CA VAL A 145 -14.63 13.60 0.04
C VAL A 145 -16.03 14.10 -0.26
N VAL A 146 -16.63 13.61 -1.33
CA VAL A 146 -18.00 13.93 -1.71
C VAL A 146 -18.94 12.91 -1.08
N PHE A 147 -19.91 13.40 -0.33
CA PHE A 147 -21.00 12.62 0.22
C PHE A 147 -22.28 12.97 -0.53
N PHE A 148 -23.07 11.97 -0.90
CA PHE A 148 -24.43 12.22 -1.36
C PHE A 148 -25.42 11.20 -0.80
N SER A 149 -26.60 11.68 -0.45
CA SER A 149 -27.69 10.80 -0.02
C SER A 149 -28.20 10.01 -1.23
N ALA A 150 -28.27 8.70 -1.10
CA ALA A 150 -28.68 7.80 -2.17
C ALA A 150 -30.08 7.29 -1.90
N LYS A 151 -30.92 7.21 -2.93
CA LYS A 151 -32.21 6.53 -2.82
C LYS A 151 -31.97 5.04 -2.61
N ILE A 152 -32.71 4.46 -1.67
CA ILE A 152 -32.60 3.04 -1.33
C ILE A 152 -32.86 2.11 -2.54
N ASP A 153 -33.69 2.54 -3.48
CA ASP A 153 -34.09 1.79 -4.68
C ASP A 153 -33.29 2.19 -5.93
N ALA A 154 -32.29 3.07 -5.79
CA ALA A 154 -31.39 3.41 -6.87
C ALA A 154 -30.59 2.18 -7.31
N SER A 155 -30.49 1.97 -8.61
CA SER A 155 -29.67 0.88 -9.14
C SER A 155 -28.18 1.16 -8.92
N ALA A 156 -27.38 0.11 -8.73
CA ALA A 156 -25.93 0.25 -8.66
C ALA A 156 -25.35 0.99 -9.87
N ALA A 157 -25.86 0.69 -11.07
CA ALA A 157 -25.41 1.32 -12.31
C ALA A 157 -25.72 2.84 -12.35
N SER A 158 -26.84 3.29 -11.78
CA SER A 158 -27.15 4.72 -11.70
C SER A 158 -26.28 5.43 -10.67
N ILE A 159 -25.94 4.77 -9.56
CA ILE A 159 -25.01 5.33 -8.56
C ILE A 159 -23.60 5.40 -9.14
N ALA A 160 -23.12 4.34 -9.80
CA ALA A 160 -21.81 4.30 -10.47
C ALA A 160 -21.66 5.41 -11.52
N ALA A 161 -22.74 5.72 -12.27
CA ALA A 161 -22.72 6.83 -13.22
C ALA A 161 -22.57 8.21 -12.54
N GLY A 162 -22.98 8.33 -11.27
CA GLY A 162 -22.78 9.51 -10.44
C GLY A 162 -21.44 9.57 -9.73
N ILE A 163 -20.72 8.45 -9.57
CA ILE A 163 -19.36 8.44 -9.01
C ILE A 163 -18.35 8.83 -10.08
N ILE A 164 -18.62 8.52 -11.37
CA ILE A 164 -17.61 8.55 -12.45
C ILE A 164 -16.51 7.51 -12.16
N GLN A 165 -15.82 7.02 -13.18
CA GLN A 165 -14.86 5.92 -13.00
C GLN A 165 -13.46 6.47 -12.68
N GLY A 166 -12.94 6.10 -11.51
CA GLY A 166 -11.59 6.42 -11.04
C GLY A 166 -11.41 7.88 -10.64
N ALA A 167 -10.19 8.26 -10.23
CA ALA A 167 -9.86 9.67 -10.03
C ALA A 167 -9.90 10.42 -11.38
N THR A 168 -10.54 11.58 -11.55
CA THR A 168 -11.10 12.57 -10.63
C THR A 168 -12.62 12.46 -10.47
N ASP A 169 -13.08 12.39 -9.22
CA ASP A 169 -14.51 12.34 -8.88
C ASP A 169 -15.28 13.63 -9.18
N PRO A 170 -16.60 13.54 -9.42
CA PRO A 170 -17.45 14.70 -9.64
C PRO A 170 -17.50 15.56 -8.39
N THR A 171 -17.51 16.86 -8.61
CA THR A 171 -17.72 17.83 -7.53
C THR A 171 -19.18 17.81 -7.08
N GLU A 172 -19.44 18.36 -5.89
CA GLU A 172 -20.82 18.61 -5.41
C GLU A 172 -21.66 19.34 -6.48
N ALA A 173 -21.08 20.34 -7.14
CA ALA A 173 -21.75 21.05 -8.23
C ALA A 173 -22.07 20.14 -9.43
N ASP A 174 -21.22 19.18 -9.78
CA ASP A 174 -21.47 18.27 -10.91
C ASP A 174 -22.62 17.28 -10.61
N LEU A 175 -22.76 16.86 -9.34
CA LEU A 175 -23.85 15.99 -8.89
C LEU A 175 -25.17 16.74 -8.71
N GLU A 176 -25.10 18.02 -8.35
CA GLU A 176 -26.25 18.93 -8.27
C GLU A 176 -26.71 19.41 -9.66
N LEU A 177 -25.82 19.44 -10.66
CA LEU A 177 -26.11 19.88 -12.02
C LEU A 177 -26.45 18.69 -12.93
N ASN A 178 -27.75 18.46 -13.18
CA ASN A 178 -28.15 17.86 -14.44
C ASN A 178 -28.10 18.94 -15.53
N ASP A 179 -27.33 18.71 -16.61
CA ASP A 179 -27.01 19.61 -17.73
C ASP A 179 -28.25 20.18 -18.49
N GLN A 180 -29.47 19.96 -18.00
CA GLN A 180 -30.74 20.40 -18.59
C GLN A 180 -31.69 21.14 -17.62
N ASP A 181 -31.50 21.08 -16.30
CA ASP A 181 -32.32 21.83 -15.33
C ASP A 181 -31.61 21.92 -13.96
N PRO A 182 -31.13 23.11 -13.53
CA PRO A 182 -30.43 23.31 -12.25
C PRO A 182 -31.32 23.10 -11.01
N ASP A 183 -32.62 22.81 -11.20
CA ASP A 183 -33.55 22.45 -10.12
C ASP A 183 -33.88 20.93 -10.09
N THR A 184 -33.16 20.08 -10.86
CA THR A 184 -33.41 18.63 -10.90
C THR A 184 -32.20 17.79 -10.48
N LEU A 185 -32.26 17.31 -9.24
CA LEU A 185 -31.31 16.36 -8.67
C LEU A 185 -31.27 15.05 -9.49
N ALA A 186 -30.08 14.46 -9.64
CA ALA A 186 -29.93 13.20 -10.34
C ALA A 186 -30.86 12.13 -9.73
N SER A 187 -31.45 11.27 -10.58
CA SER A 187 -32.57 10.43 -10.15
C SER A 187 -32.23 9.44 -9.04
N PHE A 188 -30.95 9.11 -8.85
CA PHE A 188 -30.44 8.21 -7.82
C PHE A 188 -30.15 8.91 -6.48
N ILE A 189 -30.07 10.24 -6.44
CA ILE A 189 -29.84 10.98 -5.21
C ILE A 189 -31.18 11.20 -4.49
N ASP A 190 -31.18 11.00 -3.18
CA ASP A 190 -32.31 11.29 -2.30
C ASP A 190 -32.34 12.82 -2.02
N PRO A 191 -33.50 13.51 -2.07
CA PRO A 191 -33.52 14.95 -1.78
C PRO A 191 -33.24 15.31 -0.31
N ARG A 192 -33.19 14.33 0.60
CA ARG A 192 -32.85 14.56 2.02
C ARG A 192 -31.40 14.98 2.19
N SER A 193 -31.15 15.92 3.11
CA SER A 193 -29.84 16.56 3.26
C SER A 193 -28.83 15.61 3.88
N MET A 194 -27.58 15.66 3.43
CA MET A 194 -26.47 14.97 4.09
C MET A 194 -26.01 15.78 5.31
N ASN A 195 -25.80 15.07 6.42
CA ASN A 195 -25.08 15.60 7.57
C ASN A 195 -23.71 14.92 7.65
N VAL A 196 -22.65 15.72 7.64
CA VAL A 196 -21.27 15.20 7.74
C VAL A 196 -20.55 15.98 8.83
N SER A 197 -20.26 15.32 9.95
CA SER A 197 -19.53 15.91 11.07
C SER A 197 -18.97 14.85 12.01
N THR A 198 -18.07 15.25 12.91
CA THR A 198 -17.62 14.40 14.04
C THR A 198 -18.74 14.07 15.04
N SER A 199 -19.85 14.80 14.99
CA SER A 199 -21.06 14.46 15.76
C SER A 199 -21.87 13.35 15.10
N GLY A 200 -21.48 12.89 13.92
CA GLY A 200 -22.11 11.80 13.18
C GLY A 200 -22.35 12.14 11.70
N ILE A 201 -22.28 11.11 10.86
CA ILE A 201 -22.55 11.13 9.42
C ILE A 201 -23.87 10.39 9.18
N GLY A 202 -24.78 11.01 8.44
CA GLY A 202 -26.13 10.48 8.19
C GLY A 202 -26.95 11.32 7.21
N VAL A 203 -28.23 10.97 7.08
CA VAL A 203 -29.20 11.65 6.21
C VAL A 203 -30.24 12.34 7.11
N ASP A 204 -30.53 13.62 6.86
CA ASP A 204 -31.31 14.58 7.66
C ASP A 204 -30.81 14.87 9.09
N ASN A 205 -30.09 13.93 9.71
CA ASN A 205 -29.55 14.02 11.05
C ASN A 205 -28.19 13.31 11.15
N ASN A 206 -27.58 13.32 12.34
CA ASN A 206 -26.23 12.78 12.55
C ASN A 206 -26.20 11.26 12.81
N ASN A 207 -27.30 10.56 12.56
CA ASN A 207 -27.40 9.11 12.65
C ASN A 207 -27.70 8.56 11.26
N LEU A 208 -27.27 7.32 11.02
CA LEU A 208 -27.72 6.53 9.88
C LEU A 208 -28.87 5.64 10.37
N ASN A 209 -30.07 5.95 9.88
CA ASN A 209 -31.33 5.38 10.37
C ASN A 209 -31.89 4.37 9.37
N GLY A 210 -32.22 3.18 9.82
CA GLY A 210 -33.00 2.20 9.07
C GLY A 210 -34.39 1.99 9.69
N TYR A 211 -35.08 0.96 9.24
CA TYR A 211 -36.39 0.61 9.77
C TYR A 211 -36.32 0.33 11.28
N GLY A 212 -37.34 0.72 12.04
CA GLY A 212 -37.38 0.50 13.49
C GLY A 212 -36.63 1.54 14.32
N ALA A 213 -35.85 2.43 13.69
CA ALA A 213 -35.42 3.69 14.30
C ALA A 213 -36.63 4.63 14.52
N SER A 214 -36.57 5.52 15.51
CA SER A 214 -37.71 6.36 15.85
C SER A 214 -38.09 7.30 14.70
N GLY A 215 -39.22 7.03 14.04
CA GLY A 215 -39.72 7.83 12.92
C GLY A 215 -39.54 7.21 11.53
N ASN A 216 -38.80 6.10 11.41
CA ASN A 216 -38.62 5.39 10.15
C ASN A 216 -39.68 4.29 9.94
N LEU A 217 -40.32 4.29 8.76
CA LEU A 217 -41.25 3.27 8.29
C LEU A 217 -40.48 2.26 7.39
N ALA A 218 -40.82 0.97 7.48
CA ALA A 218 -40.06 -0.12 6.85
C ALA A 218 -39.97 0.00 5.34
N VAL A 219 -38.79 -0.26 4.75
CA VAL A 219 -38.71 -0.60 3.33
C VAL A 219 -37.79 -1.80 3.05
N ILE A 220 -38.44 -2.82 2.49
CA ILE A 220 -37.87 -3.98 1.76
C ILE A 220 -37.34 -5.11 2.68
N ASP A 221 -38.01 -6.28 2.57
CA ASP A 221 -37.80 -7.53 3.31
C ASP A 221 -38.25 -7.60 4.79
N ASP A 222 -39.51 -7.25 5.03
CA ASP A 222 -40.28 -7.95 6.08
C ASP A 222 -40.73 -9.33 5.54
N PRO A 223 -40.20 -10.47 6.04
CA PRO A 223 -40.64 -11.80 5.63
C PRO A 223 -42.11 -12.10 5.96
N ASP A 224 -42.77 -11.28 6.80
CA ASP A 224 -44.19 -11.37 7.13
C ASP A 224 -45.09 -10.43 6.30
N GLY A 225 -44.50 -9.62 5.41
CA GLY A 225 -45.18 -8.78 4.43
C GLY A 225 -45.75 -7.46 4.99
N PRO A 226 -45.93 -6.43 4.13
CA PRO A 226 -46.40 -5.13 4.59
C PRO A 226 -47.85 -5.23 5.08
N ASP A 227 -48.08 -5.09 6.39
CA ASP A 227 -49.41 -4.75 6.91
C ASP A 227 -49.73 -3.31 6.51
N ASN A 228 -50.21 -3.17 5.27
CA ASN A 228 -50.69 -1.96 4.63
C ASN A 228 -52.09 -1.60 5.17
N THR A 229 -52.18 -1.28 6.47
CA THR A 229 -53.42 -0.80 7.09
C THR A 229 -53.50 0.71 7.30
N ASP A 230 -52.39 1.46 7.14
CA ASP A 230 -52.42 2.93 7.10
C ASP A 230 -52.26 3.42 5.65
N GLY A 231 -53.41 3.74 5.04
CA GLY A 231 -53.47 4.20 3.66
C GLY A 231 -52.70 5.50 3.41
N GLY A 232 -51.52 5.38 2.78
CA GLY A 232 -50.93 6.42 1.94
C GLY A 232 -49.52 6.88 2.36
N GLN A 233 -48.57 6.70 1.43
CA GLN A 233 -47.17 7.17 1.44
C GLN A 233 -46.19 6.45 2.36
N ASN A 234 -45.85 5.21 1.98
CA ASN A 234 -44.58 4.59 2.37
C ASN A 234 -43.47 5.15 1.47
N THR A 235 -42.97 6.35 1.76
CA THR A 235 -41.63 6.72 1.27
C THR A 235 -40.61 5.94 2.09
N PRO A 236 -39.67 5.23 1.45
CA PRO A 236 -38.56 4.64 2.17
C PRO A 236 -37.86 5.70 3.00
N SER A 237 -37.78 5.45 4.30
CA SER A 237 -37.10 6.34 5.24
C SER A 237 -35.73 5.80 5.64
N ASP A 238 -35.38 4.60 5.17
CA ASP A 238 -34.07 4.01 5.35
C ASP A 238 -33.01 4.92 4.72
N ASP A 239 -31.96 5.17 5.47
CA ASP A 239 -30.88 6.02 5.06
C ASP A 239 -29.88 5.21 4.24
N SER A 240 -29.56 5.75 3.08
CA SER A 240 -28.41 5.33 2.30
C SER A 240 -27.67 6.57 1.86
N PHE A 241 -26.34 6.50 1.89
CA PHE A 241 -25.49 7.52 1.31
C PHE A 241 -24.27 6.87 0.67
N VAL A 242 -23.65 7.59 -0.25
CA VAL A 242 -22.36 7.24 -0.84
C VAL A 242 -21.30 8.15 -0.26
N VAL A 243 -20.16 7.57 0.07
CA VAL A 243 -18.93 8.27 0.41
C VAL A 243 -17.93 8.06 -0.72
N ASN A 244 -17.50 9.16 -1.33
CA ASN A 244 -16.66 9.18 -2.51
C ASN A 244 -15.38 10.00 -2.25
N PRO A 245 -14.30 9.39 -1.74
CA PRO A 245 -13.01 10.07 -1.60
C PRO A 245 -12.44 10.43 -2.98
N GLY A 246 -11.84 11.62 -3.13
CA GLY A 246 -11.22 12.04 -4.40
C GLY A 246 -9.97 11.26 -4.77
N THR A 247 -9.41 10.51 -3.81
CA THR A 247 -8.31 9.56 -4.02
C THR A 247 -8.81 8.12 -3.93
N LEU A 248 -8.39 7.31 -4.90
CA LEU A 248 -8.57 5.85 -4.90
C LEU A 248 -7.86 5.20 -3.69
N VAL A 249 -8.58 4.35 -2.94
CA VAL A 249 -8.08 3.78 -1.68
C VAL A 249 -8.15 2.26 -1.67
N ASP A 250 -7.33 1.61 -0.84
CA ASP A 250 -7.32 0.14 -0.73
C ASP A 250 -8.34 -0.35 0.27
N LYS A 251 -8.59 0.45 1.32
CA LYS A 251 -9.48 0.10 2.42
C LYS A 251 -10.26 1.29 2.92
N VAL A 252 -11.47 1.01 3.41
CA VAL A 252 -12.30 1.98 4.12
C VAL A 252 -12.65 1.42 5.50
N ARG A 253 -12.38 2.18 6.56
CA ARG A 253 -12.82 1.83 7.93
C ARG A 253 -13.94 2.76 8.35
N VAL A 254 -15.08 2.17 8.70
CA VAL A 254 -16.25 2.91 9.15
C VAL A 254 -16.37 2.73 10.66
N PHE A 255 -16.21 3.84 11.40
CA PHE A 255 -16.32 3.82 12.85
C PHE A 255 -17.78 3.94 13.28
N ILE A 256 -18.16 3.23 14.34
CA ILE A 256 -19.46 3.26 14.98
C ILE A 256 -19.27 3.78 16.40
N ASP A 257 -20.02 4.83 16.75
CA ASP A 257 -20.10 5.36 18.12
C ASP A 257 -20.96 4.43 18.98
N ASN A 258 -20.28 3.78 19.92
CA ASN A 258 -20.86 2.76 20.78
C ASN A 258 -21.32 3.29 22.14
N SER A 259 -21.21 4.59 22.36
CA SER A 259 -21.47 5.21 23.67
C SER A 259 -22.96 5.17 24.07
N VAL A 260 -23.88 5.06 23.11
CA VAL A 260 -25.34 5.07 23.35
C VAL A 260 -26.05 3.84 22.76
N THR A 261 -25.99 3.65 21.44
CA THR A 261 -26.74 2.59 20.75
C THR A 261 -25.83 1.46 20.26
N GLY A 262 -24.70 1.79 19.61
CA GLY A 262 -23.75 0.81 19.02
C GLY A 262 -24.31 0.07 17.80
N TYR A 263 -23.66 -1.00 17.36
CA TYR A 263 -24.17 -1.92 16.32
C TYR A 263 -24.10 -3.40 16.78
N ASP A 264 -25.25 -4.04 16.91
CA ASP A 264 -25.47 -5.44 17.25
C ASP A 264 -26.34 -6.12 16.16
N TYR A 265 -25.67 -6.80 15.24
CA TYR A 265 -26.33 -7.58 14.19
C TYR A 265 -27.25 -8.68 14.78
N THR A 266 -26.90 -9.26 15.93
CA THR A 266 -27.74 -10.29 16.56
C THR A 266 -28.96 -9.71 17.27
N GLY A 267 -28.85 -8.46 17.73
CA GLY A 267 -29.89 -7.66 18.37
C GLY A 267 -30.92 -7.09 17.39
N GLY A 268 -30.64 -7.14 16.09
CA GLY A 268 -31.60 -6.85 15.02
C GLY A 268 -31.12 -5.81 14.01
N GLU A 269 -30.06 -5.05 14.31
CA GLU A 269 -29.54 -4.03 13.39
C GLU A 269 -29.03 -4.64 12.08
N ARG A 270 -29.24 -3.93 10.97
CA ARG A 270 -28.90 -4.41 9.62
C ARG A 270 -28.23 -3.28 8.83
N LEU A 271 -26.91 -3.24 8.90
CA LEU A 271 -26.08 -2.37 8.07
C LEU A 271 -25.54 -3.17 6.88
N GLN A 272 -25.60 -2.58 5.69
CA GLN A 272 -24.99 -3.12 4.49
C GLN A 272 -24.12 -2.09 3.81
N TYR A 273 -23.15 -2.56 3.04
CA TYR A 273 -22.32 -1.74 2.17
C TYR A 273 -22.19 -2.36 0.78
N ARG A 274 -21.90 -1.51 -0.20
CA ARG A 274 -21.46 -1.89 -1.55
C ARG A 274 -20.23 -1.06 -1.91
N VAL A 275 -19.30 -1.68 -2.63
CA VAL A 275 -18.07 -1.05 -3.11
C VAL A 275 -18.18 -0.78 -4.61
N PHE A 276 -17.74 0.40 -5.03
CA PHE A 276 -17.47 0.75 -6.43
C PHE A 276 -15.97 0.82 -6.62
N TYR A 277 -15.47 0.17 -7.67
CA TYR A 277 -14.03 0.00 -7.92
C TYR A 277 -13.55 0.89 -9.05
N GLU A 278 -12.25 1.22 -9.05
CA GLU A 278 -11.58 2.04 -10.08
C GLU A 278 -11.79 1.53 -11.52
N ASN A 279 -12.04 0.23 -11.69
CA ASN A 279 -12.26 -0.39 -13.01
C ASN A 279 -13.71 -0.24 -13.52
N GLY A 280 -14.56 0.50 -12.79
CA GLY A 280 -15.96 0.75 -13.11
C GLY A 280 -16.90 -0.40 -12.75
N THR A 281 -16.41 -1.46 -12.11
CA THR A 281 -17.24 -2.54 -11.56
C THR A 281 -17.66 -2.23 -10.13
N TRP A 282 -18.62 -3.00 -9.60
CA TRP A 282 -19.10 -2.84 -8.23
C TRP A 282 -19.45 -4.19 -7.61
N SER A 283 -19.38 -4.27 -6.29
CA SER A 283 -19.74 -5.46 -5.53
C SER A 283 -21.25 -5.65 -5.43
N ASP A 284 -21.67 -6.85 -5.03
CA ASP A 284 -22.99 -7.03 -4.40
C ASP A 284 -23.02 -6.35 -3.02
N TYR A 285 -24.21 -6.21 -2.43
CA TYR A 285 -24.31 -5.74 -1.05
C TYR A 285 -23.74 -6.78 -0.08
N THR A 286 -22.87 -6.33 0.81
CA THR A 286 -22.35 -7.11 1.93
C THR A 286 -22.98 -6.62 3.21
N THR A 287 -23.60 -7.54 3.96
CA THR A 287 -24.10 -7.25 5.30
C THR A 287 -22.94 -7.23 6.29
N VAL A 288 -22.87 -6.17 7.10
CA VAL A 288 -21.92 -6.08 8.20
C VAL A 288 -22.35 -7.08 9.27
N VAL A 289 -21.59 -8.15 9.44
CA VAL A 289 -21.86 -9.18 10.44
C VAL A 289 -20.98 -8.98 11.66
N GLY A 290 -21.55 -9.20 12.85
CA GLY A 290 -20.83 -9.09 14.11
C GLY A 290 -21.52 -8.16 15.10
N ASP A 291 -20.93 -8.08 16.28
CA ASP A 291 -21.33 -7.15 17.33
C ASP A 291 -20.19 -6.14 17.49
N LEU A 292 -20.41 -4.95 16.94
CA LEU A 292 -19.54 -3.79 17.14
C LEU A 292 -20.09 -2.96 18.30
N GLY A 293 -20.82 -3.57 19.24
CA GLY A 293 -21.89 -2.97 20.05
C GLY A 293 -21.51 -2.06 21.20
N LYS A 294 -22.40 -2.01 22.21
CA LYS A 294 -22.44 -1.00 23.30
C LYS A 294 -21.19 -1.01 24.19
N GLY A 295 -20.44 0.09 24.19
CA GLY A 295 -19.16 0.23 24.89
C GLY A 295 -18.70 1.68 24.98
N ALA A 296 -17.59 1.93 25.69
CA ALA A 296 -17.11 3.30 25.94
C ALA A 296 -16.23 3.87 24.81
N LEU A 297 -15.76 3.04 23.88
CA LEU A 297 -14.88 3.43 22.78
C LEU A 297 -15.54 3.07 21.44
N PRO A 298 -15.36 3.89 20.39
CA PRO A 298 -15.77 3.52 19.04
C PRO A 298 -15.16 2.18 18.61
N GLN A 299 -15.91 1.43 17.82
CA GLN A 299 -15.42 0.23 17.10
C GLN A 299 -15.56 0.50 15.60
N PHE A 300 -14.86 -0.25 14.77
CA PHE A 300 -14.97 -0.12 13.31
C PHE A 300 -15.14 -1.47 12.66
N PHE A 301 -15.71 -1.46 11.45
CA PHE A 301 -15.53 -2.54 10.50
C PHE A 301 -14.72 -2.03 9.31
N GLU A 302 -13.98 -2.95 8.69
CA GLU A 302 -13.13 -2.67 7.53
C GLU A 302 -13.80 -3.19 6.26
N ILE A 303 -13.75 -2.39 5.21
CA ILE A 303 -14.13 -2.71 3.85
C ILE A 303 -12.85 -2.78 3.03
N ASP A 304 -12.51 -3.96 2.53
CA ASP A 304 -11.29 -4.21 1.74
C ASP A 304 -11.62 -4.19 0.24
N GLY A 305 -10.73 -3.61 -0.55
CA GLY A 305 -10.85 -3.52 -2.01
C GLY A 305 -10.75 -4.86 -2.75
N ALA A 306 -10.47 -5.97 -2.05
CA ALA A 306 -10.36 -7.32 -2.59
C ALA A 306 -9.34 -7.43 -3.75
N GLY A 307 -8.22 -6.71 -3.62
CA GLY A 307 -7.17 -6.62 -4.64
C GLY A 307 -7.42 -5.58 -5.73
N GLN A 308 -8.42 -4.71 -5.56
CA GLN A 308 -8.70 -3.57 -6.45
C GLN A 308 -8.78 -2.28 -5.62
N LYS A 309 -8.49 -1.12 -6.21
CA LYS A 309 -8.76 0.14 -5.51
C LYS A 309 -10.27 0.42 -5.46
N ILE A 310 -10.69 0.92 -4.30
CA ILE A 310 -12.02 1.44 -4.00
C ILE A 310 -12.09 2.88 -4.49
N ASP A 311 -13.12 3.14 -5.28
CA ASP A 311 -13.52 4.47 -5.77
C ASP A 311 -14.47 5.08 -4.74
N ALA A 312 -15.59 4.40 -4.47
CA ALA A 312 -16.59 4.84 -3.52
C ALA A 312 -17.19 3.68 -2.74
N VAL A 313 -17.82 4.00 -1.61
CA VAL A 313 -18.61 3.06 -0.83
C VAL A 313 -20.02 3.61 -0.64
N GLN A 314 -21.03 2.78 -0.94
CA GLN A 314 -22.40 3.04 -0.50
C GLN A 314 -22.63 2.36 0.84
N LEU A 315 -23.11 3.10 1.84
CA LEU A 315 -23.62 2.57 3.10
C LEU A 315 -25.14 2.62 3.09
N THR A 316 -25.77 1.62 3.71
CA THR A 316 -27.23 1.48 3.75
C THR A 316 -27.67 0.85 5.06
N MET A 317 -28.51 1.54 5.82
CA MET A 317 -29.09 1.01 7.05
C MET A 317 -30.50 0.51 6.80
N LEU A 318 -30.69 -0.81 6.84
CA LEU A 318 -31.99 -1.44 6.61
C LEU A 318 -32.82 -1.54 7.88
N TYR A 319 -32.18 -1.68 9.06
CA TYR A 319 -32.89 -1.77 10.34
C TYR A 319 -32.03 -1.27 11.48
N GLY A 320 -32.62 -0.48 12.38
CA GLY A 320 -32.00 0.09 13.58
C GLY A 320 -31.40 1.48 13.35
N GLU A 321 -30.58 1.94 14.28
CA GLU A 321 -29.99 3.28 14.25
C GLU A 321 -28.53 3.17 14.69
N ILE A 322 -27.61 3.68 13.87
CA ILE A 322 -26.20 3.79 14.23
C ILE A 322 -25.71 5.21 14.07
N LYS A 323 -24.59 5.51 14.70
CA LYS A 323 -23.93 6.80 14.60
C LYS A 323 -22.51 6.60 14.11
N ILE A 324 -22.18 7.24 12.98
CA ILE A 324 -20.87 7.13 12.33
C ILE A 324 -20.09 8.42 12.60
N PRO A 325 -19.21 8.48 13.63
CA PRO A 325 -18.48 9.71 13.94
C PRO A 325 -17.46 10.07 12.86
N ASN A 326 -16.88 9.07 12.20
CA ASN A 326 -15.86 9.25 11.17
C ASN A 326 -15.68 8.00 10.29
N ILE A 327 -15.11 8.21 9.10
CA ILE A 327 -14.70 7.20 8.14
C ILE A 327 -13.22 7.46 7.81
N GLN A 328 -12.41 6.40 7.78
CA GLN A 328 -11.01 6.45 7.36
C GLN A 328 -10.85 5.81 5.99
N PHE A 329 -10.06 6.47 5.14
CA PHE A 329 -9.62 5.97 3.85
C PHE A 329 -8.15 5.62 3.96
N VAL A 330 -7.79 4.39 3.61
CA VAL A 330 -6.42 3.89 3.73
C VAL A 330 -5.92 3.54 2.34
N THR A 331 -4.85 4.22 1.92
CA THR A 331 -4.10 3.87 0.72
C THR A 331 -2.84 3.13 1.13
N VAL A 332 -2.64 1.99 0.53
CA VAL A 332 -1.48 1.13 0.65
C VAL A 332 -0.66 1.31 -0.62
N THR A 333 0.59 1.72 -0.45
CA THR A 333 1.57 1.78 -1.53
C THR A 333 2.70 0.84 -1.17
N GLU A 334 3.19 0.08 -2.15
CA GLU A 334 4.44 -0.68 -1.99
C GLU A 334 5.57 0.31 -1.87
N SER A 335 6.00 0.53 -0.63
CA SER A 335 7.14 1.35 -0.31
C SER A 335 7.59 1.13 1.12
N LEU A 336 8.90 1.15 1.33
CA LEU A 336 9.49 1.23 2.66
C LEU A 336 9.15 2.60 3.25
N ALA A 337 8.59 2.63 4.47
CA ALA A 337 8.49 3.89 5.22
C ALA A 337 9.84 4.32 5.81
N LYS A 338 10.79 3.39 5.94
CA LYS A 338 12.15 3.59 6.44
C LYS A 338 13.06 2.58 5.76
N ASP A 339 14.30 2.99 5.48
CA ASP A 339 15.36 2.11 4.98
C ASP A 339 15.53 0.87 5.88
N ILE A 340 15.76 -0.29 5.27
CA ILE A 340 16.10 -1.55 5.94
C ILE A 340 17.57 -1.84 5.64
N SER A 341 18.36 -2.11 6.67
CA SER A 341 19.73 -2.62 6.50
C SER A 341 19.87 -3.96 7.20
N LEU A 342 20.42 -4.95 6.49
CA LEU A 342 20.66 -6.32 6.96
C LEU A 342 22.15 -6.63 6.85
N ASP A 343 22.78 -6.98 7.97
CA ASP A 343 24.19 -7.33 8.02
C ASP A 343 24.38 -8.84 8.10
N PHE A 344 25.13 -9.43 7.18
CA PHE A 344 25.40 -10.87 7.13
C PHE A 344 26.89 -11.19 7.31
N THR A 345 27.15 -12.38 7.85
CA THR A 345 28.46 -13.03 7.79
C THR A 345 28.29 -14.39 7.15
N ALA A 346 28.97 -14.60 6.02
CA ALA A 346 29.13 -15.90 5.38
C ALA A 346 30.46 -16.53 5.79
N SER A 347 30.49 -17.86 5.92
CA SER A 347 31.71 -18.64 6.14
C SER A 347 31.71 -19.90 5.27
N LEU A 348 32.91 -20.28 4.83
CA LEU A 348 33.16 -21.51 4.10
C LEU A 348 34.30 -22.25 4.78
N THR A 349 34.10 -23.53 5.03
CA THR A 349 35.11 -24.45 5.58
C THR A 349 35.38 -25.56 4.57
N ASP A 350 36.65 -25.87 4.33
CA ASP A 350 37.04 -26.97 3.45
C ASP A 350 37.22 -28.29 4.23
N ALA A 351 37.49 -29.37 3.49
CA ALA A 351 37.47 -30.73 4.03
C ALA A 351 38.55 -31.02 5.09
N ASP A 352 39.63 -30.25 5.17
CA ASP A 352 40.69 -30.44 6.17
C ASP A 352 40.66 -29.41 7.31
N GLY A 353 39.79 -28.40 7.19
CA GLY A 353 39.29 -27.58 8.29
C GLY A 353 39.72 -26.12 8.24
N ASP A 354 40.25 -25.66 7.11
CA ASP A 354 40.54 -24.26 6.87
C ASP A 354 39.24 -23.48 6.62
N THR A 355 39.14 -22.29 7.22
CA THR A 355 37.93 -21.47 7.19
C THR A 355 38.22 -20.06 6.68
N VAL A 356 37.37 -19.59 5.77
CA VAL A 356 37.31 -18.20 5.30
C VAL A 356 35.95 -17.60 5.63
N SER A 357 35.88 -16.28 5.76
CA SER A 357 34.61 -15.57 6.00
C SER A 357 34.53 -14.31 5.16
N SER A 358 33.30 -13.96 4.76
CA SER A 358 32.96 -12.73 4.05
C SER A 358 31.79 -12.06 4.74
N ASN A 359 31.92 -10.79 5.05
CA ASN A 359 30.80 -9.97 5.50
C ASN A 359 30.19 -9.26 4.30
N PHE A 360 28.88 -9.08 4.31
CA PHE A 360 28.15 -8.32 3.30
C PHE A 360 26.86 -7.77 3.89
N SER A 361 26.30 -6.74 3.25
CA SER A 361 25.01 -6.16 3.62
C SER A 361 23.97 -6.29 2.50
N ALA A 362 22.71 -6.20 2.89
CA ALA A 362 21.63 -5.85 1.99
C ALA A 362 20.93 -4.59 2.54
N ASP A 363 21.01 -3.51 1.77
CA ASP A 363 20.49 -2.19 2.12
C ASP A 363 19.33 -1.86 1.18
N LEU A 364 18.11 -1.88 1.70
CA LEU A 364 16.87 -1.61 0.98
C LEU A 364 16.40 -0.20 1.34
N PHE A 365 16.33 0.67 0.36
CA PHE A 365 16.02 2.09 0.57
C PHE A 365 14.52 2.36 0.43
N ALA A 366 14.05 3.27 1.28
CA ALA A 366 12.72 3.85 1.19
C ALA A 366 12.58 4.71 -0.06
N ASN A 367 11.33 4.91 -0.48
CA ASN A 367 11.07 5.99 -1.41
C ASN A 367 11.28 7.32 -0.71
N GLU A 368 11.74 8.29 -1.47
CA GLU A 368 11.83 9.66 -1.01
C GLU A 368 10.43 10.30 -0.93
N GLU A 369 10.35 11.37 -0.14
CA GLU A 369 9.17 12.19 -0.01
C GLU A 369 8.67 12.68 -1.38
N ALA A 370 7.35 12.87 -1.56
CA ALA A 370 6.76 13.23 -2.85
C ALA A 370 7.26 14.57 -3.46
N SER A 371 8.01 15.37 -2.70
CA SER A 371 8.62 16.63 -3.15
C SER A 371 10.12 16.52 -3.47
N ALA A 372 10.71 15.34 -3.30
CA ALA A 372 12.09 15.07 -3.65
C ALA A 372 12.31 15.12 -5.17
N THR A 373 13.57 15.28 -5.56
CA THR A 373 13.94 15.34 -6.99
C THR A 373 13.99 13.95 -7.64
N TYR A 374 14.23 12.93 -6.84
CA TYR A 374 14.28 11.53 -7.23
C TYR A 374 13.30 10.76 -6.35
N ASP A 375 12.75 9.67 -6.86
CA ASP A 375 11.91 8.78 -6.07
C ASP A 375 12.74 7.88 -5.14
N TYR A 376 13.96 7.53 -5.51
CA TYR A 376 14.88 6.74 -4.68
C TYR A 376 16.30 7.32 -4.70
N GLU A 377 16.95 7.37 -3.53
CA GLU A 377 18.38 7.63 -3.40
C GLU A 377 19.09 6.38 -2.86
N LEU A 378 19.73 5.63 -3.77
CA LEU A 378 20.50 4.44 -3.42
C LEU A 378 21.93 4.84 -3.08
N ILE A 379 22.40 4.41 -1.90
CA ILE A 379 23.70 4.81 -1.37
C ILE A 379 24.58 3.59 -1.16
N GLY A 380 25.62 3.48 -1.99
CA GLY A 380 26.68 2.49 -1.84
C GLY A 380 27.80 2.90 -0.88
N THR A 381 28.66 1.93 -0.58
CA THR A 381 29.89 2.04 0.18
C THR A 381 31.11 1.88 -0.72
N THR A 382 31.94 2.92 -0.78
CA THR A 382 33.18 2.86 -1.57
C THR A 382 34.10 1.70 -1.17
N LEU A 383 34.79 1.13 -2.17
CA LEU A 383 35.76 0.05 -2.07
C LEU A 383 35.15 -1.33 -1.72
N VAL A 384 33.84 -1.49 -1.86
CA VAL A 384 33.15 -2.78 -1.79
C VAL A 384 32.53 -3.08 -3.16
N SER A 385 32.21 -4.34 -3.43
CA SER A 385 31.55 -4.70 -4.68
C SER A 385 30.06 -4.67 -4.40
N GLU A 386 29.31 -3.91 -5.18
CA GLU A 386 27.87 -3.75 -4.99
C GLU A 386 27.06 -4.07 -6.24
N ALA A 387 25.89 -4.62 -5.99
CA ALA A 387 24.80 -4.64 -6.95
C ALA A 387 23.78 -3.58 -6.56
N PHE A 388 23.44 -2.68 -7.49
CA PHE A 388 22.39 -1.70 -7.34
C PHE A 388 21.15 -2.18 -8.11
N ASP A 389 20.17 -2.70 -7.39
CA ASP A 389 18.92 -3.21 -7.95
C ASP A 389 17.91 -2.08 -8.20
N VAL A 390 17.43 -2.00 -9.43
CA VAL A 390 16.44 -1.02 -9.88
C VAL A 390 15.20 -1.74 -10.39
N ASP A 391 14.08 -1.47 -9.72
CA ASP A 391 12.78 -2.04 -10.04
C ASP A 391 12.09 -1.28 -11.17
N LEU A 392 12.00 -1.93 -12.34
CA LEU A 392 11.34 -1.39 -13.52
C LEU A 392 9.82 -1.63 -13.53
N ALA A 393 9.27 -2.42 -12.60
CA ALA A 393 7.82 -2.59 -12.49
C ALA A 393 7.16 -1.47 -11.68
N SER A 394 7.96 -0.71 -10.92
CA SER A 394 7.47 0.37 -10.07
C SER A 394 7.08 1.60 -10.87
N MET A 395 5.98 2.26 -10.48
CA MET A 395 5.62 3.59 -11.00
C MET A 395 6.58 4.70 -10.50
N ARG A 396 7.38 4.41 -9.47
CA ARG A 396 8.45 5.26 -8.94
C ARG A 396 9.71 4.94 -9.72
N ASN A 397 10.06 5.81 -10.66
CA ASN A 397 10.96 5.45 -11.76
C ASN A 397 12.12 6.43 -11.95
N ASP A 398 12.34 7.34 -10.99
CA ASP A 398 13.50 8.23 -10.97
C ASP A 398 14.46 7.86 -9.82
N TYR A 399 15.66 7.39 -10.18
CA TYR A 399 16.68 6.90 -9.24
C TYR A 399 17.92 7.81 -9.23
N LEU A 400 18.47 8.05 -8.04
CA LEU A 400 19.80 8.58 -7.83
C LEU A 400 20.68 7.52 -7.18
N ILE A 401 21.85 7.25 -7.76
CA ILE A 401 22.83 6.30 -7.23
C ILE A 401 24.10 7.06 -6.85
N ASN A 402 24.45 6.97 -5.58
CA ASN A 402 25.71 7.46 -5.02
C ASN A 402 26.61 6.29 -4.62
N GLY A 403 27.93 6.52 -4.67
CA GLY A 403 28.91 5.54 -4.17
C GLY A 403 29.29 4.43 -5.16
N PHE A 404 28.76 4.45 -6.39
CA PHE A 404 29.08 3.45 -7.42
C PHE A 404 30.58 3.44 -7.76
N ASP A 405 31.22 2.28 -7.61
CA ASP A 405 32.61 2.06 -7.96
C ASP A 405 32.75 1.56 -9.40
N ALA A 406 33.59 2.24 -10.20
CA ALA A 406 33.85 1.89 -11.60
C ALA A 406 35.34 1.61 -11.88
N SER A 407 36.10 1.27 -10.85
CA SER A 407 37.54 1.05 -10.97
C SER A 407 37.89 -0.29 -11.65
N LEU A 408 39.11 -0.43 -12.18
CA LEU A 408 39.51 -1.65 -12.90
C LEU A 408 39.54 -2.92 -12.04
N ASN A 409 39.64 -2.80 -10.72
CA ASN A 409 39.75 -3.94 -9.80
C ASN A 409 38.48 -4.16 -8.97
N LEU A 410 37.51 -3.27 -9.11
CA LEU A 410 36.28 -3.24 -8.33
C LEU A 410 35.28 -2.39 -9.10
N ARG A 411 34.25 -3.05 -9.61
CA ARG A 411 33.27 -2.47 -10.51
C ARG A 411 31.89 -2.96 -10.11
N ASP A 412 31.08 -2.03 -9.66
CA ASP A 412 29.72 -2.30 -9.26
C ASP A 412 28.87 -2.59 -10.49
N THR A 413 27.70 -3.16 -10.23
CA THR A 413 26.75 -3.54 -11.27
C THR A 413 25.41 -2.91 -10.99
N LEU A 414 24.82 -2.29 -12.01
CA LEU A 414 23.43 -1.90 -12.04
C LEU A 414 22.59 -3.10 -12.48
N VAL A 415 21.72 -3.59 -11.62
CA VAL A 415 20.85 -4.74 -11.87
C VAL A 415 19.43 -4.22 -12.14
N LEU A 416 18.90 -4.52 -13.31
CA LEU A 416 17.55 -4.13 -13.71
C LEU A 416 16.60 -5.32 -13.51
N ILE A 417 15.57 -5.14 -12.70
CA ILE A 417 14.58 -6.18 -12.37
C ILE A 417 13.16 -5.73 -12.76
N GLY A 418 12.19 -6.64 -12.82
CA GLY A 418 10.76 -6.31 -12.92
C GLY A 418 10.18 -6.22 -14.33
N ASP A 419 11.00 -6.01 -15.37
CA ASP A 419 10.53 -6.10 -16.77
C ASP A 419 11.37 -7.09 -17.59
N PRO A 420 10.90 -8.34 -17.77
CA PRO A 420 11.62 -9.38 -18.52
C PRO A 420 11.66 -9.12 -20.04
N SER A 421 10.92 -8.13 -20.53
CA SER A 421 10.91 -7.79 -21.96
C SER A 421 12.00 -6.81 -22.35
N VAL A 422 12.54 -6.04 -21.39
CA VAL A 422 13.62 -5.09 -21.61
C VAL A 422 14.82 -5.80 -22.22
N GLN A 423 15.39 -5.19 -23.26
CA GLN A 423 16.60 -5.64 -23.93
C GLN A 423 17.66 -4.55 -23.87
N ALA A 424 18.90 -4.91 -24.19
CA ALA A 424 20.00 -3.94 -24.27
C ALA A 424 19.76 -2.79 -25.26
N SER A 425 18.87 -2.94 -26.25
CA SER A 425 18.48 -1.87 -27.17
C SER A 425 17.59 -0.80 -26.55
N ASP A 426 16.94 -1.13 -25.43
CA ASP A 426 15.99 -0.27 -24.74
C ASP A 426 16.69 0.58 -23.66
N ILE A 427 17.98 0.32 -23.45
CA ILE A 427 18.83 1.02 -22.48
C ILE A 427 19.70 2.03 -23.22
N ASN A 428 19.57 3.31 -22.84
CA ASN A 428 20.43 4.38 -23.31
C ASN A 428 21.30 4.90 -22.15
N ILE A 429 22.62 4.97 -22.37
CA ILE A 429 23.59 5.48 -21.39
C ILE A 429 24.16 6.80 -21.93
N ASP A 430 23.83 7.92 -21.29
CA ASP A 430 24.43 9.23 -21.55
C ASP A 430 25.54 9.52 -20.52
N ILE A 431 26.78 9.56 -21.01
CA ILE A 431 27.99 9.87 -20.24
C ILE A 431 28.61 11.21 -20.64
N SER A 432 27.85 12.10 -21.28
CA SER A 432 28.36 13.39 -21.75
C SER A 432 28.58 14.41 -20.63
N GLY A 433 27.98 14.18 -19.45
CA GLY A 433 28.04 15.03 -18.27
C GLY A 433 29.07 14.57 -17.23
N ALA A 434 28.90 15.04 -15.99
CA ALA A 434 29.69 14.58 -14.84
C ALA A 434 29.12 13.31 -14.19
N ASN A 435 27.86 13.01 -14.48
CA ASN A 435 27.13 11.82 -14.03
C ASN A 435 26.74 11.02 -15.27
N SER A 436 26.61 9.71 -15.12
CA SER A 436 25.94 8.87 -16.11
C SER A 436 24.44 8.96 -15.91
N ILE A 437 23.70 9.11 -17.01
CA ILE A 437 22.24 9.03 -17.01
C ILE A 437 21.86 7.80 -17.83
N VAL A 438 21.31 6.79 -17.16
CA VAL A 438 20.74 5.61 -17.81
C VAL A 438 19.24 5.83 -17.96
N THR A 439 18.73 5.63 -19.16
CA THR A 439 17.30 5.67 -19.45
C THR A 439 16.88 4.31 -19.99
N VAL A 440 15.88 3.69 -19.38
CA VAL A 440 15.38 2.38 -19.75
C VAL A 440 13.95 2.53 -20.26
N ALA A 441 13.70 2.12 -21.50
CA ALA A 441 12.35 2.08 -22.05
C ALA A 441 11.69 0.74 -21.73
N GLU A 442 10.55 0.76 -21.05
CA GLU A 442 9.87 -0.43 -20.54
C GLU A 442 8.66 -0.82 -21.37
N SER A 443 8.22 -2.06 -21.18
CA SER A 443 6.91 -2.51 -21.65
C SER A 443 5.80 -1.65 -21.02
N GLY A 444 4.77 -1.32 -21.82
CA GLY A 444 3.70 -0.43 -21.38
C GLY A 444 3.97 1.06 -21.60
N GLY A 445 5.17 1.45 -22.03
CA GLY A 445 5.50 2.82 -22.42
C GLY A 445 5.99 3.71 -21.28
N GLN A 446 6.31 3.11 -20.13
CA GLN A 446 7.02 3.75 -19.03
C GLN A 446 8.50 3.95 -19.40
N THR A 447 9.18 4.83 -18.68
CA THR A 447 10.61 5.06 -18.81
C THR A 447 11.22 5.31 -17.43
N THR A 448 12.12 4.45 -16.99
CA THR A 448 12.93 4.65 -15.78
C THR A 448 14.20 5.44 -16.09
N THR A 449 14.50 6.42 -15.24
CA THR A 449 15.70 7.26 -15.33
C THR A 449 16.58 7.04 -14.10
N ILE A 450 17.84 6.66 -14.32
CA ILE A 450 18.81 6.34 -13.27
C ILE A 450 20.00 7.27 -13.43
N THR A 451 20.24 8.12 -12.43
CA THR A 451 21.38 9.02 -12.39
C THR A 451 22.47 8.43 -11.52
N VAL A 452 23.60 8.05 -12.11
CA VAL A 452 24.77 7.52 -11.38
C VAL A 452 25.83 8.60 -11.24
N VAL A 453 26.13 8.97 -10.00
CA VAL A 453 26.92 10.16 -9.69
C VAL A 453 28.41 9.92 -9.89
N GLY A 454 29.06 10.81 -10.65
CA GLY A 454 30.52 10.87 -10.73
C GLY A 454 31.22 9.72 -11.47
N VAL A 455 30.46 8.89 -12.19
CA VAL A 455 30.94 7.70 -12.89
C VAL A 455 30.54 7.75 -14.36
N ASP A 456 31.44 7.30 -15.24
CA ASP A 456 31.12 6.95 -16.63
C ASP A 456 30.83 5.44 -16.71
N LEU A 457 29.56 5.08 -16.87
CA LEU A 457 29.13 3.70 -17.00
C LEU A 457 29.49 3.12 -18.37
N LEU A 458 29.76 1.82 -18.38
CA LEU A 458 29.82 1.00 -19.59
C LEU A 458 28.58 0.11 -19.65
N ALA A 459 28.23 -0.33 -20.85
CA ALA A 459 27.13 -1.30 -21.02
C ALA A 459 27.36 -2.63 -20.27
N SER A 460 28.61 -2.97 -19.96
CA SER A 460 28.94 -4.17 -19.15
C SER A 460 28.66 -4.01 -17.66
N ASP A 461 28.36 -2.79 -17.20
CA ASP A 461 27.99 -2.52 -15.80
C ASP A 461 26.50 -2.71 -15.56
N ILE A 462 25.74 -3.06 -16.60
CA ILE A 462 24.29 -3.17 -16.52
C ILE A 462 23.91 -4.61 -16.84
N VAL A 463 23.16 -5.22 -15.93
CA VAL A 463 22.61 -6.58 -16.05
C VAL A 463 21.08 -6.48 -16.00
N ILE A 464 20.41 -7.27 -16.83
CA ILE A 464 18.95 -7.46 -16.80
C ILE A 464 18.73 -8.83 -16.16
N ALA A 465 18.01 -8.90 -15.04
CA ALA A 465 17.79 -10.13 -14.28
C ALA A 465 16.46 -10.82 -14.60
#